data_AF-A0A645ATH4-F1
#
_entry.id   AF-A0A645ATH4-F1
#
_cell.length_a   1.000
_cell.length_b   1.000
_cell.length_c   1.000
_cell.angle_alpha   90.00
_cell.angle_beta   90.00
_cell.angle_gamma   90.00
#
_symmetry.space_group_name_H-M   'P 1'
#
loop_
_entity.id
_entity.type
_entity.pdbx_description
1 polymer ?
#
loop_
_entity_poly.entity_id
_entity_poly.type
_entity_poly.pdbx_seq_one_letter_code
_entity_poly.pdbx_strand_id
1 'polypeptide(L)'
;MLDNDQPAGTVLLVLDVSDRAAAEQMRKEFSANVSHELKTPLTSILGYAEIMRDGVAKPEDTKRFAAKIHDEAESLMSLIDDIIRLSQLDEKTSLPELMAVDLKPICEDICRRLESLAQKAGVSLVANLESARVRGIPKMLEEIVQNLVDNAIKYNTTNGSVGVSLHASGHMVTLSVSDTGIGIPEEHLSRVFERFYRVDRSRNKQIGGTGLGLSIVKHAAETLGATVQLESKLGIGTTVTITFPAASDPV
;
A
#
# COMPACT_ATOMS: atom_id res chain seq x y z
N MET A 1 44.40 -17.68 56.58
CA MET A 1 43.11 -17.97 55.94
C MET A 1 42.50 -16.62 55.60
N LEU A 2 42.49 -16.25 54.32
CA LEU A 2 41.82 -15.05 53.82
C LEU A 2 40.76 -15.54 52.82
N ASP A 3 39.51 -15.25 53.13
CA ASP A 3 38.33 -15.57 52.32
C ASP A 3 38.47 -14.96 50.93
N ASN A 4 38.41 -15.83 49.92
CA ASN A 4 38.68 -15.48 48.52
C ASN A 4 37.39 -15.35 47.69
N ASP A 5 36.30 -14.95 48.34
CA ASP A 5 34.95 -14.89 47.74
C ASP A 5 34.45 -13.45 47.50
N GLN A 6 35.37 -12.52 47.24
CA GLN A 6 34.98 -11.18 46.81
C GLN A 6 34.94 -11.08 45.28
N PRO A 7 33.81 -10.64 44.69
CA PRO A 7 33.70 -10.51 43.24
C PRO A 7 34.73 -9.51 42.70
N ALA A 8 35.54 -9.96 41.74
CA ALA A 8 36.69 -9.23 41.19
C ALA A 8 36.32 -7.97 40.38
N GLY A 9 35.03 -7.69 40.20
CA GLY A 9 34.53 -6.50 39.51
C GLY A 9 33.18 -6.75 38.85
N THR A 10 32.61 -5.70 38.26
CA THR A 10 31.36 -5.76 37.50
C THR A 10 31.66 -5.41 36.05
N VAL A 11 31.19 -6.25 35.12
CA VAL A 11 31.24 -5.96 33.68
C VAL A 11 29.86 -5.45 33.26
N LEU A 12 29.82 -4.25 32.70
CA LEU A 12 28.61 -3.68 32.09
C LEU A 12 28.73 -3.82 30.56
N LEU A 13 27.87 -4.65 29.97
CA LEU A 13 27.75 -4.79 28.52
C LEU A 13 26.60 -3.90 28.04
N VAL A 14 26.91 -2.87 27.26
CA VAL A 14 25.90 -2.02 26.61
C VAL A 14 25.83 -2.43 25.14
N LEU A 15 24.74 -3.11 24.78
CA LEU A 15 24.44 -3.48 23.39
C LEU A 15 23.38 -2.53 22.85
N ASP A 16 23.61 -1.96 21.67
CA ASP A 16 22.57 -1.23 20.95
C ASP A 16 21.56 -2.23 20.40
N VAL A 17 20.37 -2.23 20.99
CA VAL A 17 19.24 -3.08 20.61
C VAL A 17 18.10 -2.26 19.99
N SER A 18 18.37 -1.01 19.62
CA SER A 18 17.35 -0.05 19.15
C SER A 18 16.60 -0.58 17.92
N ASP A 19 17.33 -1.07 16.91
CA ASP A 19 16.74 -1.60 15.67
C ASP A 19 15.87 -2.85 15.94
N ARG A 20 16.34 -3.73 16.82
CA ARG A 20 15.60 -4.94 17.20
C ARG A 20 14.33 -4.58 17.96
N ALA A 21 14.43 -3.67 18.93
CA ALA A 21 13.30 -3.20 19.70
C ALA A 21 12.26 -2.48 18.82
N ALA A 22 12.71 -1.66 17.86
CA ALA A 22 11.84 -1.00 16.89
C ALA A 22 11.12 -2.01 15.97
N ALA A 23 11.83 -3.03 15.49
CA ALA A 23 11.22 -4.09 14.68
C ALA A 23 10.20 -4.93 15.47
N GLU A 24 10.50 -5.28 16.73
CA GLU A 24 9.58 -5.99 17.61
C GLU A 24 8.33 -5.14 17.92
N GLN A 25 8.49 -3.84 18.15
CA GLN A 25 7.39 -2.91 18.36
C GLN A 25 6.50 -2.79 17.11
N MET A 26 7.11 -2.63 15.93
CA MET A 26 6.39 -2.55 14.66
C MET A 26 5.59 -3.84 14.37
N ARG A 27 6.14 -5.02 14.70
CA ARG A 27 5.43 -6.30 14.58
C ARG A 27 4.21 -6.37 15.51
N LYS A 28 4.34 -5.91 16.77
CA LYS A 28 3.22 -5.88 17.72
C LYS A 28 2.12 -4.93 17.26
N GLU A 29 2.49 -3.73 16.83
CA GLU A 29 1.55 -2.73 16.29
C GLU A 29 0.84 -3.26 15.05
N PHE A 30 1.57 -3.92 14.15
CA PHE A 30 0.98 -4.58 12.98
C PHE A 30 -0.06 -5.63 13.38
N SER A 31 0.28 -6.56 14.29
CA SER A 31 -0.67 -7.60 14.72
C SER A 31 -1.92 -7.01 15.41
N ALA A 32 -1.74 -5.96 16.21
CA ALA A 32 -2.86 -5.26 16.84
C ALA A 32 -3.76 -4.58 15.80
N ASN A 33 -3.17 -3.86 14.85
CA ASN A 33 -3.89 -3.14 13.80
C ASN A 33 -4.64 -4.12 12.87
N VAL A 34 -4.00 -5.22 12.44
CA VAL A 34 -4.67 -6.30 11.68
C VAL A 34 -5.92 -6.78 12.41
N SER A 35 -5.80 -7.07 13.71
CA SER A 35 -6.94 -7.57 14.50
C SER A 35 -8.09 -6.57 14.56
N HIS A 36 -7.78 -5.28 14.72
CA HIS A 36 -8.79 -4.21 14.76
C HIS A 36 -9.46 -3.97 13.40
N GLU A 37 -8.68 -3.93 12.33
CA GLU A 37 -9.17 -3.68 10.96
C GLU A 37 -9.96 -4.88 10.40
N LEU A 38 -9.69 -6.11 10.85
CA LEU A 38 -10.53 -7.28 10.53
C LEU A 38 -11.84 -7.29 11.35
N LYS A 39 -11.80 -6.89 12.63
CA LYS A 39 -12.96 -6.97 13.53
C LYS A 39 -14.08 -6.01 13.13
N THR A 40 -13.74 -4.83 12.62
CA THR A 40 -14.71 -3.79 12.24
C THR A 40 -15.68 -4.21 11.11
N PRO A 41 -15.22 -4.62 9.92
CA PRO A 41 -16.09 -5.11 8.85
C PRO A 41 -16.83 -6.38 9.27
N LEU A 42 -16.17 -7.30 9.99
CA LEU A 42 -16.81 -8.52 10.48
C LEU A 42 -17.98 -8.24 11.44
N THR A 43 -17.83 -7.27 12.34
CA THR A 43 -18.91 -6.85 13.26
C THR A 43 -20.08 -6.25 12.49
N SER A 44 -19.81 -5.49 11.43
CA SER A 44 -20.86 -4.91 10.56
C SER A 44 -21.61 -5.99 9.79
N ILE A 45 -20.89 -6.97 9.22
CA ILE A 45 -21.47 -8.15 8.55
C ILE A 45 -22.40 -8.91 9.50
N LEU A 46 -21.91 -9.22 10.70
CA LEU A 46 -22.69 -9.92 11.72
C LEU A 46 -23.94 -9.13 12.11
N GLY A 47 -23.81 -7.81 12.36
CA GLY A 47 -24.95 -6.97 12.75
C GLY A 47 -26.04 -6.92 11.67
N TYR A 48 -25.68 -6.73 10.39
CA TYR A 48 -26.66 -6.76 9.30
C TYR A 48 -27.29 -8.15 9.13
N ALA A 49 -26.49 -9.21 9.24
CA ALA A 49 -26.99 -10.59 9.16
C ALA A 49 -27.94 -10.93 10.31
N GLU A 50 -27.68 -10.46 11.53
CA GLU A 50 -28.55 -10.63 12.70
C GLU A 50 -29.89 -9.91 12.51
N ILE A 51 -29.88 -8.65 12.06
CA ILE A 51 -31.11 -7.88 11.79
C ILE A 51 -31.98 -8.59 10.74
N MET A 52 -31.36 -9.19 9.71
CA MET A 52 -32.06 -9.97 8.68
C MET A 52 -32.58 -11.32 9.22
N ARG A 53 -31.75 -12.05 9.97
CA ARG A 53 -32.09 -13.36 10.55
C ARG A 53 -33.25 -13.25 11.54
N ASP A 54 -33.24 -12.24 12.38
CA ASP A 54 -34.22 -12.06 13.47
C ASP A 54 -35.53 -11.43 12.98
N GLY A 55 -35.66 -11.18 11.67
CA GLY A 55 -36.87 -10.63 11.06
C GLY A 55 -37.13 -9.16 11.40
N VAL A 56 -36.13 -8.46 11.95
CA VAL A 56 -36.21 -7.04 12.30
C VAL A 56 -36.10 -6.16 11.04
N ALA A 57 -35.42 -6.64 9.99
CA ALA A 57 -35.32 -5.97 8.71
C ALA A 57 -36.68 -5.85 8.02
N LYS A 58 -37.06 -4.64 7.59
CA LYS A 58 -38.18 -4.46 6.66
C LYS A 58 -37.83 -5.09 5.30
N PRO A 59 -38.80 -5.62 4.54
CA PRO A 59 -38.55 -6.19 3.21
C PRO A 59 -37.84 -5.24 2.23
N GLU A 60 -38.10 -3.94 2.35
CA GLU A 60 -37.46 -2.88 1.56
C GLU A 60 -35.97 -2.68 1.89
N ASP A 61 -35.56 -2.98 3.13
CA ASP A 61 -34.19 -2.83 3.60
C ASP A 61 -33.30 -4.05 3.32
N THR A 62 -33.90 -5.22 3.06
CA THR A 62 -33.18 -6.49 2.86
C THR A 62 -32.13 -6.40 1.75
N LYS A 63 -32.47 -5.80 0.61
CA LYS A 63 -31.51 -5.62 -0.50
C LYS A 63 -30.35 -4.71 -0.10
N ARG A 64 -30.64 -3.65 0.66
CA ARG A 64 -29.62 -2.70 1.14
C ARG A 64 -28.68 -3.37 2.14
N PHE A 65 -29.19 -4.17 3.07
CA PHE A 65 -28.37 -4.90 4.04
C PHE A 65 -27.54 -5.99 3.37
N ALA A 66 -28.10 -6.73 2.41
CA ALA A 66 -27.34 -7.68 1.62
C ALA A 66 -26.18 -7.02 0.85
N ALA A 67 -26.42 -5.85 0.24
CA ALA A 67 -25.35 -5.07 -0.38
C ALA A 67 -24.28 -4.64 0.63
N LYS A 68 -24.67 -4.18 1.82
CA LYS A 68 -23.70 -3.84 2.87
C LYS A 68 -22.86 -5.01 3.36
N ILE A 69 -23.46 -6.18 3.52
CA ILE A 69 -22.72 -7.41 3.85
C ILE A 69 -21.71 -7.73 2.75
N HIS A 70 -22.10 -7.62 1.49
CA HIS A 70 -21.23 -7.87 0.35
C HIS A 70 -20.04 -6.90 0.31
N ASP A 71 -20.30 -5.59 0.42
CA ASP A 71 -19.26 -4.55 0.41
C ASP A 71 -18.21 -4.77 1.52
N GLU A 72 -18.66 -5.12 2.73
CA GLU A 72 -17.78 -5.38 3.87
C GLU A 72 -17.00 -6.70 3.70
N ALA A 73 -17.59 -7.71 3.07
CA ALA A 73 -16.91 -8.97 2.77
C ALA A 73 -15.82 -8.80 1.70
N GLU A 74 -16.08 -8.02 0.64
CA GLU A 74 -15.06 -7.66 -0.35
C GLU A 74 -13.93 -6.87 0.28
N SER A 75 -14.26 -5.91 1.16
CA SER A 75 -13.26 -5.14 1.90
C SER A 75 -12.39 -6.03 2.79
N LEU A 76 -12.99 -7.01 3.48
CA LEU A 76 -12.27 -7.99 4.28
C LEU A 76 -11.35 -8.87 3.43
N MET A 77 -11.81 -9.31 2.25
CA MET A 77 -11.01 -10.10 1.31
C MET A 77 -9.77 -9.32 0.86
N SER A 78 -9.96 -8.05 0.45
CA SER A 78 -8.86 -7.17 0.05
C SER A 78 -7.85 -6.96 1.19
N LEU A 79 -8.32 -6.83 2.43
CA LEU A 79 -7.45 -6.72 3.60
C LEU A 79 -6.62 -7.99 3.83
N ILE A 80 -7.23 -9.17 3.69
CA ILE A 80 -6.53 -10.45 3.83
C ILE A 80 -5.47 -10.59 2.73
N ASP A 81 -5.81 -10.27 1.48
CA ASP A 81 -4.87 -10.31 0.36
C ASP A 81 -3.67 -9.38 0.59
N ASP A 82 -3.90 -8.15 1.06
CA ASP A 82 -2.83 -7.21 1.38
C ASP A 82 -1.93 -7.70 2.52
N ILE A 83 -2.51 -8.34 3.55
CA ILE A 83 -1.74 -8.95 4.66
C ILE A 83 -0.87 -10.09 4.15
N ILE A 84 -1.41 -10.96 3.29
CA ILE A 84 -0.66 -12.08 2.71
C ILE A 84 0.51 -11.55 1.86
N ARG A 85 0.26 -10.53 1.02
CA ARG A 85 1.31 -9.88 0.22
C ARG A 85 2.40 -9.29 1.10
N LEU A 86 2.00 -8.55 2.14
CA LEU A 86 2.96 -7.94 3.05
C LEU A 86 3.77 -9.00 3.83
N SER A 87 3.16 -10.12 4.20
CA SER A 87 3.86 -11.25 4.81
C SER A 87 4.89 -11.88 3.85
N GLN A 88 4.53 -12.04 2.57
CA GLN A 88 5.45 -12.55 1.54
C GLN A 88 6.62 -11.59 1.29
N LEU A 89 6.36 -10.28 1.40
CA LEU A 89 7.38 -9.25 1.28
C LEU A 89 8.33 -9.18 2.50
N ASP A 90 7.82 -9.45 3.71
CA ASP A 90 8.61 -9.50 4.96
C ASP A 90 9.46 -10.78 5.08
N GLU A 91 9.08 -11.88 4.40
CA GLU A 91 9.87 -13.11 4.32
C GLU A 91 11.13 -12.91 3.46
N LYS A 92 12.26 -12.60 4.11
CA LYS A 92 13.60 -12.53 3.47
C LYS A 92 14.10 -13.86 2.92
N THR A 93 13.32 -14.93 2.96
CA THR A 93 13.74 -16.27 2.58
C THR A 93 13.53 -16.45 1.07
N SER A 94 14.61 -16.32 0.30
CA SER A 94 14.67 -16.62 -1.14
C SER A 94 13.77 -15.74 -2.03
N LEU A 95 13.94 -14.42 -1.94
CA LEU A 95 13.44 -13.53 -3.00
C LEU A 95 14.03 -13.97 -4.35
N PRO A 96 13.23 -13.99 -5.44
CA PRO A 96 13.75 -14.25 -6.79
C PRO A 96 14.89 -13.28 -7.14
N GLU A 97 15.82 -13.73 -7.97
CA GLU A 97 16.87 -12.85 -8.47
C GLU A 97 16.30 -11.68 -9.27
N LEU A 98 16.87 -10.49 -9.09
CA LEU A 98 16.51 -9.30 -9.85
C LEU A 98 16.90 -9.49 -11.32
N MET A 99 15.89 -9.50 -12.20
CA MET A 99 16.07 -9.64 -13.65
C MET A 99 15.78 -8.31 -14.37
N ALA A 100 16.24 -8.20 -15.62
CA ALA A 100 15.92 -7.04 -16.45
C ALA A 100 14.47 -7.14 -16.97
N VAL A 101 13.60 -6.26 -16.47
CA VAL A 101 12.16 -6.23 -16.79
C VAL A 101 11.85 -4.96 -17.57
N ASP A 102 11.15 -5.07 -18.69
CA ASP A 102 10.56 -3.91 -19.36
C ASP A 102 9.32 -3.46 -18.59
N LEU A 103 9.35 -2.24 -18.06
CA LEU A 103 8.30 -1.72 -17.20
C LEU A 103 7.10 -1.20 -18.01
N LYS A 104 7.30 -0.87 -19.30
CA LYS A 104 6.23 -0.33 -20.14
C LYS A 104 5.04 -1.29 -20.31
N PRO A 105 5.22 -2.57 -20.68
CA PRO A 105 4.11 -3.52 -20.80
C PRO A 105 3.32 -3.70 -19.49
N ILE A 106 4.01 -3.66 -18.35
CA ILE A 106 3.39 -3.75 -17.02
C ILE A 106 2.47 -2.54 -16.78
N CYS A 107 2.98 -1.33 -17.04
CA CYS A 107 2.17 -0.11 -16.93
C CYS A 107 0.97 -0.11 -17.88
N GLU A 108 1.16 -0.52 -19.14
CA GLU A 108 0.09 -0.60 -20.13
C GLU A 108 -1.01 -1.60 -19.73
N ASP A 109 -0.64 -2.78 -19.25
CA ASP A 109 -1.61 -3.78 -18.79
C ASP A 109 -2.42 -3.27 -17.59
N ILE A 110 -1.75 -2.70 -16.58
CA ILE A 110 -2.42 -2.18 -15.38
C ILE A 110 -3.36 -1.03 -15.73
N CYS A 111 -2.92 -0.08 -16.56
CA CYS A 111 -3.78 1.03 -16.99
C CYS A 111 -5.03 0.51 -17.71
N ARG A 112 -4.87 -0.51 -18.56
CA ARG A 112 -6.00 -1.14 -19.29
C ARG A 112 -6.97 -1.86 -18.35
N ARG A 113 -6.46 -2.60 -17.36
CA ARG A 113 -7.31 -3.30 -16.36
C ARG A 113 -8.10 -2.31 -15.49
N LEU A 114 -7.50 -1.17 -15.17
CA LEU A 114 -8.12 -0.15 -14.31
C LEU A 114 -8.93 0.90 -15.07
N GLU A 115 -8.94 0.87 -16.40
CA GLU A 115 -9.69 1.82 -17.23
C GLU A 115 -11.20 1.80 -16.91
N SER A 116 -11.78 0.60 -16.74
CA SER A 116 -13.20 0.49 -16.37
C SER A 116 -13.48 1.05 -14.97
N LEU A 117 -12.56 0.89 -14.03
CA LEU A 117 -12.68 1.46 -12.69
C LEU A 117 -12.60 3.00 -12.74
N ALA A 118 -11.64 3.54 -13.49
CA ALA A 118 -11.49 4.98 -13.71
C ALA A 118 -12.74 5.59 -14.36
N GLN A 119 -13.30 4.94 -15.39
CA GLN A 119 -14.53 5.38 -16.04
C GLN A 119 -15.73 5.41 -15.07
N LYS A 120 -15.89 4.37 -14.25
CA LYS A 120 -16.95 4.32 -13.22
C LYS A 120 -16.78 5.42 -12.16
N ALA A 121 -15.54 5.79 -11.85
CA ALA A 121 -15.22 6.90 -10.94
C ALA A 121 -15.34 8.28 -11.60
N GLY A 122 -15.55 8.36 -12.92
CA GLY A 122 -15.56 9.61 -13.68
C GLY A 122 -14.19 10.27 -13.79
N VAL A 123 -13.13 9.46 -13.88
CA VAL A 123 -11.73 9.89 -13.90
C VAL A 123 -11.10 9.54 -15.25
N SER A 124 -10.39 10.48 -15.87
CA SER A 124 -9.63 10.20 -17.09
C SER A 124 -8.26 9.60 -16.77
N LEU A 125 -7.93 8.45 -17.34
CA LEU A 125 -6.62 7.81 -17.18
C LEU A 125 -5.79 7.98 -18.45
N VAL A 126 -4.61 8.60 -18.31
CA VAL A 126 -3.69 8.87 -19.43
C VAL A 126 -2.32 8.31 -19.11
N ALA A 127 -1.71 7.59 -20.04
CA ALA A 127 -0.39 7.01 -19.90
C ALA A 127 0.57 7.54 -20.97
N ASN A 128 1.72 8.07 -20.57
CA ASN A 128 2.83 8.46 -21.43
C ASN A 128 4.06 7.62 -21.09
N LEU A 129 4.26 6.52 -21.84
CA LEU A 129 5.19 5.46 -21.47
C LEU A 129 6.29 5.28 -22.51
N GLU A 130 7.51 5.65 -22.13
CA GLU A 130 8.72 5.27 -22.86
C GLU A 130 9.08 3.80 -22.58
N SER A 131 9.83 3.17 -23.49
CA SER A 131 10.41 1.85 -23.20
C SER A 131 11.53 2.03 -22.18
N ALA A 132 11.43 1.31 -21.06
CA ALA A 132 12.38 1.44 -19.97
C ALA A 132 12.55 0.10 -19.26
N ARG A 133 13.81 -0.36 -19.15
CA ARG A 133 14.14 -1.60 -18.46
C ARG A 133 14.71 -1.30 -17.09
N VAL A 134 14.20 -2.01 -16.08
CA VAL A 134 14.63 -1.90 -14.68
C VAL A 134 15.08 -3.26 -14.16
N ARG A 135 15.99 -3.27 -13.17
CA ARG A 135 16.30 -4.51 -12.45
C ARG A 135 15.23 -4.74 -11.40
N GLY A 136 14.44 -5.79 -11.56
CA GLY A 136 13.38 -6.07 -10.58
C GLY A 136 12.72 -7.42 -10.68
N ILE A 137 11.74 -7.62 -9.81
CA ILE A 137 10.86 -8.78 -9.76
C ILE A 137 9.54 -8.35 -10.40
N PRO A 138 9.09 -8.97 -11.51
CA PRO A 138 7.89 -8.55 -12.23
C PRO A 138 6.65 -8.35 -11.35
N LYS A 139 6.40 -9.27 -10.41
CA LYS A 139 5.27 -9.17 -9.46
C LYS A 139 5.34 -7.93 -8.56
N MET A 140 6.52 -7.57 -8.06
CA MET A 140 6.67 -6.38 -7.21
C MET A 140 6.49 -5.09 -8.02
N LEU A 141 6.97 -5.07 -9.27
CA LEU A 141 6.76 -3.95 -10.19
C LEU A 141 5.27 -3.78 -10.52
N GLU A 142 4.57 -4.89 -10.78
CA GLU A 142 3.11 -4.91 -10.95
C GLU A 142 2.40 -4.36 -9.72
N GLU A 143 2.77 -4.82 -8.51
CA GLU A 143 2.19 -4.35 -7.25
C GLU A 143 2.40 -2.85 -7.03
N ILE A 144 3.60 -2.34 -7.31
CA ILE A 144 3.89 -0.91 -7.24
C ILE A 144 2.94 -0.12 -8.14
N VAL A 145 2.90 -0.45 -9.43
CA VAL A 145 2.12 0.31 -10.41
C VAL A 145 0.62 0.19 -10.09
N GLN A 146 0.16 -1.01 -9.73
CA GLN A 146 -1.23 -1.28 -9.37
C GLN A 146 -1.68 -0.44 -8.17
N ASN A 147 -0.88 -0.40 -7.10
CA ASN A 147 -1.22 0.37 -5.89
C ASN A 147 -1.23 1.87 -6.15
N LEU A 148 -0.28 2.38 -6.94
CA LEU A 148 -0.22 3.81 -7.25
C LEU A 148 -1.41 4.24 -8.11
N VAL A 149 -1.71 3.51 -9.18
CA VAL A 149 -2.83 3.86 -10.09
C VAL A 149 -4.18 3.66 -9.40
N ASP A 150 -4.35 2.60 -8.61
CA ASP A 150 -5.58 2.38 -7.84
C ASP A 150 -5.84 3.53 -6.86
N ASN A 151 -4.83 3.92 -6.08
CA ASN A 151 -4.94 5.06 -5.16
C ASN A 151 -5.28 6.37 -5.90
N ALA A 152 -4.61 6.61 -7.03
CA ALA A 152 -4.82 7.80 -7.84
C ALA A 152 -6.25 7.90 -8.42
N ILE A 153 -6.90 6.77 -8.73
CA ILE A 153 -8.31 6.72 -9.17
C ILE A 153 -9.24 6.88 -7.97
N LYS A 154 -8.96 6.15 -6.90
CA LYS A 154 -9.84 5.99 -5.75
C LYS A 154 -9.96 7.23 -4.88
N TYR A 155 -8.88 7.99 -4.72
CA TYR A 155 -8.86 9.26 -4.00
C TYR A 155 -9.01 10.47 -4.93
N ASN A 156 -9.45 10.24 -6.17
CA ASN A 156 -9.67 11.31 -7.12
C ASN A 156 -11.00 12.06 -6.89
N THR A 157 -11.19 13.14 -7.63
CA THR A 157 -12.46 13.85 -7.74
C THR A 157 -13.18 13.49 -9.03
N THR A 158 -14.51 13.65 -9.08
CA THR A 158 -15.27 13.46 -10.32
C THR A 158 -14.82 14.46 -11.39
N ASN A 159 -14.63 13.98 -12.62
CA ASN A 159 -13.99 14.71 -13.73
C ASN A 159 -12.50 15.02 -13.50
N GLY A 160 -11.87 14.37 -12.53
CA GLY A 160 -10.43 14.42 -12.32
C GLY A 160 -9.67 13.56 -13.34
N SER A 161 -8.36 13.54 -13.18
CA SER A 161 -7.44 12.84 -14.07
C SER A 161 -6.36 12.09 -13.30
N VAL A 162 -5.89 10.99 -13.87
CA VAL A 162 -4.70 10.26 -13.47
C VAL A 162 -3.74 10.22 -14.65
N GLY A 163 -2.52 10.66 -14.43
CA GLY A 163 -1.41 10.60 -15.37
C GLY A 163 -0.40 9.56 -14.90
N VAL A 164 -0.05 8.62 -15.78
CA VAL A 164 1.05 7.67 -15.57
C VAL A 164 2.15 8.01 -16.56
N SER A 165 3.35 8.29 -16.07
CA SER A 165 4.50 8.60 -16.90
C SER A 165 5.66 7.67 -16.58
N LEU A 166 6.35 7.23 -17.63
CA LEU A 166 7.54 6.40 -17.55
C LEU A 166 8.61 7.02 -18.45
N HIS A 167 9.73 7.41 -17.85
CA HIS A 167 10.84 8.06 -18.54
C HIS A 167 12.16 7.40 -18.18
N ALA A 168 13.03 7.19 -19.18
CA ALA A 168 14.37 6.66 -18.97
C ALA A 168 15.41 7.76 -19.19
N SER A 169 16.23 8.03 -18.16
CA SER A 169 17.28 9.05 -18.23
C SER A 169 18.60 8.50 -17.70
N GLY A 170 19.50 8.16 -18.63
CA GLY A 170 20.84 7.65 -18.30
C GLY A 170 20.76 6.31 -17.56
N HIS A 171 21.20 6.29 -16.30
CA HIS A 171 21.22 5.08 -15.46
C HIS A 171 20.00 4.94 -14.56
N MET A 172 18.99 5.79 -14.72
CA MET A 172 17.79 5.78 -13.89
C MET A 172 16.54 5.71 -14.76
N VAL A 173 15.52 5.03 -14.24
CA VAL A 173 14.18 4.98 -14.80
C VAL A 173 13.22 5.59 -13.79
N THR A 174 12.41 6.53 -14.22
CA THR A 174 11.45 7.24 -13.37
C THR A 174 10.03 6.86 -13.79
N LEU A 175 9.29 6.26 -12.86
CA LEU A 175 7.85 6.05 -12.94
C LEU A 175 7.17 7.13 -12.08
N SER A 176 6.25 7.90 -12.64
CA SER A 176 5.45 8.86 -11.88
C SER A 176 3.97 8.68 -12.13
N VAL A 177 3.19 8.65 -11.05
CA VAL A 177 1.72 8.60 -11.07
C VAL A 177 1.20 9.86 -10.39
N SER A 178 0.52 10.70 -11.16
CA SER A 178 -0.05 11.98 -10.72
C SER A 178 -1.57 11.95 -10.80
N ASP A 179 -2.26 12.45 -9.79
CA ASP A 179 -3.71 12.65 -9.77
C ASP A 179 -4.10 14.11 -9.51
N THR A 180 -5.34 14.46 -9.86
CA THR A 180 -5.99 15.73 -9.50
C THR A 180 -7.04 15.53 -8.41
N GLY A 181 -6.75 14.59 -7.50
CA GLY A 181 -7.65 14.18 -6.43
C GLY A 181 -7.68 15.11 -5.24
N ILE A 182 -8.14 14.56 -4.12
CA ILE A 182 -8.31 15.32 -2.88
C ILE A 182 -6.99 15.84 -2.30
N GLY A 183 -5.85 15.26 -2.70
CA GLY A 183 -4.54 15.57 -2.14
C GLY A 183 -4.39 15.15 -0.67
N ILE A 184 -3.19 15.35 -0.13
CA ILE A 184 -2.80 14.97 1.23
C ILE A 184 -2.36 16.23 1.98
N PRO A 185 -2.90 16.49 3.19
CA PRO A 185 -2.39 17.54 4.07
C PRO A 185 -0.91 17.34 4.42
N GLU A 186 -0.15 18.43 4.52
CA GLU A 186 1.30 18.40 4.75
C GLU A 186 1.70 17.61 6.01
N GLU A 187 0.91 17.72 7.08
CA GLU A 187 1.10 17.02 8.36
C GLU A 187 1.00 15.49 8.27
N HIS A 188 0.50 14.96 7.15
CA HIS A 188 0.33 13.52 6.95
C HIS A 188 1.34 12.92 5.96
N LEU A 189 2.08 13.75 5.20
CA LEU A 189 2.99 13.28 4.13
C LEU A 189 4.08 12.33 4.63
N SER A 190 4.59 12.54 5.85
CA SER A 190 5.59 11.65 6.45
C SER A 190 5.02 10.29 6.88
N ARG A 191 3.69 10.21 7.05
CA ARG A 191 2.99 9.08 7.66
C ARG A 191 2.22 8.23 6.67
N VAL A 192 1.94 8.71 5.46
CA VAL A 192 1.17 7.96 4.45
C VAL A 192 1.81 6.64 4.00
N PHE A 193 3.10 6.43 4.31
CA PHE A 193 3.79 5.15 4.09
C PHE A 193 3.76 4.21 5.31
N GLU A 194 3.24 4.64 6.46
CA GLU A 194 3.04 3.78 7.64
C GLU A 194 1.95 2.73 7.34
N ARG A 195 2.15 1.51 7.84
CA ARG A 195 1.17 0.42 7.70
C ARG A 195 -0.15 0.80 8.40
N PHE A 196 -1.29 0.58 7.75
CA PHE A 196 -2.64 0.90 8.24
C PHE A 196 -2.94 2.39 8.46
N TYR A 197 -2.04 3.27 8.02
CA TYR A 197 -2.27 4.70 8.17
C TYR A 197 -3.25 5.20 7.11
N ARG A 198 -4.20 6.03 7.54
CA ARG A 198 -5.21 6.68 6.70
C ARG A 198 -5.40 8.11 7.20
N VAL A 199 -5.36 9.06 6.26
CA VAL A 199 -5.54 10.50 6.54
C VAL A 199 -6.89 10.80 7.19
N ASP A 200 -7.95 10.10 6.79
CA ASP A 200 -9.30 10.39 7.30
C ASP A 200 -10.06 9.11 7.65
N ARG A 201 -10.32 8.89 8.95
CA ARG A 201 -11.15 7.78 9.47
C ARG A 201 -12.65 8.11 9.50
N SER A 202 -13.02 9.38 9.31
CA SER A 202 -14.35 9.87 9.68
C SER A 202 -15.19 10.41 8.51
N ARG A 203 -14.59 11.12 7.54
CA ARG A 203 -15.36 11.79 6.46
C ARG A 203 -15.60 10.95 5.21
N ASN A 204 -14.76 9.94 4.94
CA ASN A 204 -14.83 9.14 3.71
C ASN A 204 -14.92 7.63 3.98
N LYS A 205 -15.83 7.20 4.87
CA LYS A 205 -16.16 5.76 5.02
C LYS A 205 -16.62 5.09 3.72
N GLN A 206 -17.01 5.88 2.70
CA GLN A 206 -17.36 5.36 1.37
C GLN A 206 -16.14 5.04 0.50
N ILE A 207 -14.99 5.69 0.73
CA ILE A 207 -13.76 5.37 0.04
C ILE A 207 -13.07 4.29 0.90
N GLY A 208 -13.30 3.02 0.55
CA GLY A 208 -12.71 1.85 1.20
C GLY A 208 -11.18 1.91 1.22
N GLY A 209 -10.45 1.00 1.86
CA GLY A 209 -8.99 0.98 1.79
C GLY A 209 -8.33 0.52 3.07
N THR A 210 -7.37 -0.39 2.91
CA THR A 210 -6.69 -1.10 3.99
C THR A 210 -5.64 -0.24 4.69
N GLY A 211 -5.20 0.84 4.04
CA GLY A 211 -4.04 1.64 4.50
C GLY A 211 -2.71 0.89 4.33
N LEU A 212 -2.68 -0.20 3.57
CA LEU A 212 -1.46 -0.98 3.32
C LEU A 212 -0.81 -0.66 1.97
N GLY A 213 -1.56 -0.14 0.99
CA GLY A 213 -1.08 0.04 -0.38
C GLY A 213 0.22 0.83 -0.52
N LEU A 214 0.32 2.03 0.07
CA LEU A 214 1.57 2.83 0.00
C LEU A 214 2.72 2.20 0.81
N SER A 215 2.42 1.47 1.90
CA SER A 215 3.45 0.72 2.63
C SER A 215 4.01 -0.45 1.82
N ILE A 216 3.16 -1.11 1.02
CA ILE A 216 3.57 -2.14 0.05
C ILE A 216 4.46 -1.51 -1.02
N VAL A 217 4.07 -0.35 -1.58
CA VAL A 217 4.88 0.38 -2.56
C VAL A 217 6.26 0.72 -2.01
N LYS A 218 6.33 1.28 -0.79
CA LYS A 218 7.59 1.63 -0.15
C LYS A 218 8.49 0.41 0.04
N HIS A 219 7.96 -0.67 0.60
CA HIS A 219 8.72 -1.89 0.84
C HIS A 219 9.21 -2.54 -0.46
N ALA A 220 8.35 -2.62 -1.47
CA ALA A 220 8.71 -3.16 -2.78
C ALA A 220 9.80 -2.31 -3.44
N ALA A 221 9.67 -0.97 -3.40
CA ALA A 221 10.69 -0.07 -3.93
C ALA A 221 12.05 -0.24 -3.20
N GLU A 222 12.04 -0.29 -1.87
CA GLU A 222 13.25 -0.53 -1.06
C GLU A 222 13.91 -1.87 -1.40
N THR A 223 13.10 -2.93 -1.57
CA THR A 223 13.58 -4.26 -1.97
C THR A 223 14.22 -4.27 -3.36
N LEU A 224 13.72 -3.44 -4.26
CA LEU A 224 14.24 -3.27 -5.63
C LEU A 224 15.41 -2.27 -5.71
N GLY A 225 15.83 -1.66 -4.59
CA GLY A 225 16.84 -0.61 -4.57
C GLY A 225 16.38 0.70 -5.24
N ALA A 226 15.07 0.91 -5.33
CA ALA A 226 14.45 2.12 -5.85
C ALA A 226 14.17 3.12 -4.72
N THR A 227 13.99 4.38 -5.09
CA THR A 227 13.58 5.45 -4.16
C THR A 227 12.16 5.88 -4.46
N VAL A 228 11.42 6.27 -3.42
CA VAL A 228 10.04 6.76 -3.52
C VAL A 228 9.99 8.20 -3.02
N GLN A 229 9.38 9.07 -3.82
CA GLN A 229 9.10 10.47 -3.50
C GLN A 229 7.60 10.72 -3.63
N LEU A 230 7.05 11.54 -2.75
CA LEU A 230 5.64 11.91 -2.75
C LEU A 230 5.51 13.43 -2.57
N GLU A 231 4.84 14.05 -3.52
CA GLU A 231 4.49 15.46 -3.52
C GLU A 231 2.97 15.56 -3.56
N SER A 232 2.37 16.30 -2.62
CA SER A 232 0.93 16.42 -2.58
C SER A 232 0.52 17.75 -1.96
N LYS A 233 -0.61 18.27 -2.41
CA LYS A 233 -1.24 19.45 -1.82
C LYS A 233 -2.74 19.23 -1.73
N LEU A 234 -3.28 19.46 -0.53
CA LEU A 234 -4.71 19.34 -0.24
C LEU A 234 -5.54 20.15 -1.25
N GLY A 235 -6.51 19.50 -1.87
CA GLY A 235 -7.41 20.06 -2.88
C GLY A 235 -6.81 20.26 -4.27
N ILE A 236 -5.55 19.87 -4.50
CA ILE A 236 -4.88 19.96 -5.80
C ILE A 236 -4.62 18.58 -6.40
N GLY A 237 -4.09 17.66 -5.60
CA GLY A 237 -3.76 16.30 -6.03
C GLY A 237 -2.46 15.79 -5.44
N THR A 238 -2.07 14.59 -5.85
CA THR A 238 -0.86 13.90 -5.40
C THR A 238 -0.04 13.42 -6.59
N THR A 239 1.28 13.47 -6.47
CA THR A 239 2.22 12.84 -7.40
C THR A 239 3.14 11.94 -6.60
N VAL A 240 3.17 10.66 -6.96
CA VAL A 240 4.13 9.69 -6.42
C VAL A 240 5.11 9.32 -7.51
N THR A 241 6.39 9.50 -7.22
CA THR A 241 7.49 9.22 -8.13
C THR A 241 8.34 8.10 -7.56
N ILE A 242 8.66 7.11 -8.39
CA ILE A 242 9.58 6.03 -8.07
C ILE A 242 10.72 6.05 -9.06
N THR A 243 11.94 6.08 -8.53
CA THR A 243 13.16 6.09 -9.32
C THR A 243 13.92 4.79 -9.12
N PHE A 244 14.01 4.00 -10.20
CA PHE A 244 14.69 2.71 -10.25
C PHE A 244 16.08 2.84 -10.88
N PRO A 245 17.04 2.00 -10.48
CA PRO A 245 18.23 1.75 -11.30
C PRO A 245 17.83 1.15 -12.64
N ALA A 246 18.33 1.73 -13.74
CA ALA A 246 18.13 1.15 -15.07
C ALA A 246 18.81 -0.22 -15.15
N ALA A 247 18.16 -1.18 -15.80
CA ALA A 247 18.83 -2.40 -16.23
C ALA A 247 19.71 -2.03 -17.41
N SER A 248 21.03 -2.07 -17.23
CA SER A 248 21.94 -2.15 -18.37
C SER A 248 21.62 -3.41 -19.16
N ASP A 249 21.46 -3.31 -20.48
CA ASP A 249 21.47 -4.51 -21.31
C ASP A 249 22.76 -5.29 -21.02
N PRO A 250 22.70 -6.63 -20.88
CA PRO A 250 23.92 -7.41 -20.75
C PRO A 250 24.80 -7.14 -21.97
N VAL A 251 26.02 -6.65 -21.71
CA VAL A 251 27.10 -6.55 -22.71
C VAL A 251 27.42 -7.95 -23.24
#